data_AF-A0A958WZ41-F1
#
_entry.id   AF-A0A958WZ41-F1
#
_cell.length_a   1.000
_cell.length_b   1.000
_cell.length_c   1.000
_cell.angle_alpha   90.00
_cell.angle_beta   90.00
_cell.angle_gamma   90.00
#
_symmetry.space_group_name_H-M   'P 1'
#
loop_
_entity.id
_entity.type
_entity.pdbx_description
1 polymer ?
#
loop_
_entity_poly.entity_id
_entity_poly.type
_entity_poly.pdbx_seq_one_letter_code
_entity_poly.pdbx_strand_id
1 'polypeptide(L)'
;MIFLLLGWLAVSCQSPEPPHAGKDVFHLTPHPDPITVPAKLPLVPDTILQTAHFQFLSHGVEDTGAIRPYAEKCEAAFEKIQAFADYGKPLDKVRYHLYNSIEEKGLILQSTAPSQFDLEKWEVHAVLDDIYSQNPCGKENQLLLRKILGQPATPILECGLAIHFMENWQERGYRYWAAKLFKCDALLPLADLFDKNFWNKSSDIILGCQVALFTDFLIQQWGKPGFLKKYPLWQPTPAETATLQPLWEAYLSAQFPTLPDETKSGEGPASLPYLKGFNFAHEGYRMHNGYGSKKADMALANMKNSLGANAVAIIPYSFLQNPNVPVPVPVVKHSGAETDEAVIHTCVSSKKLGLKVMLKPQIWMGGGRWPGDIEMQDEKDWKAFFKYYNHWIIHYAILAELYDVDLLCLGTEMVKTTTERESDWRKLIQSARKIYHGNLTYAANWGEEFEHIKLWDELDYIGLNCYYPLSQKDNPSDRELVQSFEGILKKVKKVSEQFRKPVIFTEIGFASVEAPWKKPHEDWGDLSFNADHQKRCYEVVFKCIEGKPWCRGILWWKFPSDMDSRRRRDTDFSPYNKPAEGVVKKWFGKI
;
A
#
# COMPACT_ATOMS: atom_id res chain seq x y z
N MET A 1 13.94 -54.65 50.74
CA MET A 1 12.82 -54.85 49.79
C MET A 1 13.10 -53.94 48.60
N ILE A 2 13.79 -54.39 47.56
CA ILE A 2 13.35 -55.26 46.46
C ILE A 2 12.54 -54.48 45.38
N PHE A 3 13.10 -54.50 44.15
CA PHE A 3 12.62 -54.07 42.81
C PHE A 3 12.40 -52.56 42.54
N LEU A 4 12.68 -51.95 41.37
CA LEU A 4 13.59 -52.16 40.23
C LEU A 4 13.20 -51.09 39.16
N LEU A 5 14.20 -50.44 38.56
CA LEU A 5 14.39 -50.17 37.11
C LEU A 5 13.47 -49.22 36.29
N LEU A 6 14.19 -48.43 35.47
CA LEU A 6 13.86 -47.72 34.20
C LEU A 6 13.16 -46.36 34.38
N GLY A 7 13.72 -45.19 34.06
CA GLY A 7 14.74 -44.81 33.07
C GLY A 7 14.07 -43.95 32.00
N TRP A 8 14.58 -42.74 31.71
CA TRP A 8 14.61 -42.08 30.39
C TRP A 8 15.45 -40.79 30.52
N LEU A 9 16.48 -40.69 29.68
CA LEU A 9 17.34 -39.52 29.52
C LEU A 9 16.57 -38.40 28.82
N ALA A 10 16.62 -37.19 29.37
CA ALA A 10 16.38 -35.96 28.63
C ALA A 10 17.73 -35.27 28.39
N VAL A 11 18.15 -35.24 27.13
CA VAL A 11 19.26 -34.38 26.66
C VAL A 11 18.70 -32.96 26.58
N SER A 12 19.21 -32.08 27.42
CA SER A 12 18.89 -30.66 27.41
C SER A 12 19.53 -29.99 26.17
N CYS A 13 18.72 -29.63 25.18
CA CYS A 13 19.11 -28.63 24.19
C CYS A 13 18.84 -27.24 24.78
N GLN A 14 19.90 -26.54 25.17
CA GLN A 14 19.86 -25.11 25.46
C GLN A 14 19.66 -24.34 24.15
N SER A 15 18.59 -23.55 24.09
CA SER A 15 18.31 -22.59 23.03
C SER A 15 19.40 -21.51 23.01
N PRO A 16 19.99 -21.15 21.86
CA PRO A 16 20.91 -20.01 21.80
C PRO A 16 20.12 -18.69 21.92
N GLU A 17 20.62 -17.79 22.77
CA GLU A 17 20.13 -16.43 22.93
C GLU A 17 20.11 -15.66 21.59
N PRO A 18 19.11 -14.80 21.33
CA PRO A 18 19.01 -14.03 20.09
C PRO A 18 20.11 -12.94 20.04
N PRO A 19 20.66 -12.65 18.84
CA PRO A 19 21.70 -11.65 18.67
C PRO A 19 21.19 -10.24 18.99
N HIS A 20 22.04 -9.45 19.64
CA HIS A 20 21.82 -8.03 19.91
C HIS A 20 21.52 -7.27 18.61
N ALA A 21 20.26 -6.89 18.41
CA ALA A 21 19.89 -5.83 17.48
C ALA A 21 20.61 -4.54 17.93
N GLY A 22 21.39 -3.95 17.02
CA GLY A 22 22.00 -2.64 17.23
C GLY A 22 20.96 -1.66 17.76
N LYS A 23 21.32 -0.95 18.84
CA LYS A 23 20.51 0.09 19.46
C LYS A 23 20.43 1.32 18.57
N ASP A 24 19.75 1.23 17.45
CA ASP A 24 19.23 2.42 16.77
C ASP A 24 17.77 2.57 17.19
N VAL A 25 17.59 3.22 18.34
CA VAL A 25 16.35 3.93 18.63
C VAL A 25 16.10 4.83 17.41
N PHE A 26 14.96 4.65 16.73
CA PHE A 26 14.47 5.54 15.69
C PHE A 26 14.24 6.94 16.28
N HIS A 27 15.32 7.67 16.50
CA HIS A 27 15.28 9.10 16.68
C HIS A 27 15.11 9.69 15.28
N LEU A 28 13.88 10.09 14.97
CA LEU A 28 13.60 11.06 13.91
C LEU A 28 14.28 12.38 14.29
N THR A 29 15.59 12.48 14.13
CA THR A 29 16.27 13.78 14.12
C THR A 29 16.05 14.41 12.76
N PRO A 30 15.37 15.57 12.67
CA PRO A 30 15.25 16.31 11.43
C PRO A 30 16.62 16.92 11.12
N HIS A 31 17.43 16.24 10.31
CA HIS A 31 18.58 16.89 9.69
C HIS A 31 18.13 17.62 8.41
N PRO A 32 18.34 18.95 8.33
CA PRO A 32 18.02 19.71 7.14
C PRO A 32 19.11 19.42 6.11
N ASP A 33 18.83 18.53 5.16
CA ASP A 33 19.54 18.60 3.89
C ASP A 33 19.23 19.97 3.29
N PRO A 34 20.22 20.73 2.79
CA PRO A 34 19.95 21.96 2.09
C PRO A 34 19.02 21.62 0.93
N ILE A 35 17.79 22.12 1.02
CA ILE A 35 16.76 21.93 0.01
C ILE A 35 17.34 22.51 -1.27
N THR A 36 17.88 21.64 -2.13
CA THR A 36 18.04 21.97 -3.54
C THR A 36 16.63 21.89 -4.11
N VAL A 37 15.86 22.95 -3.84
CA VAL A 37 14.59 23.18 -4.52
C VAL A 37 14.95 23.15 -6.00
N PRO A 38 14.38 22.23 -6.80
CA PRO A 38 14.52 22.30 -8.25
C PRO A 38 14.22 23.73 -8.69
N ALA A 39 14.92 24.23 -9.71
CA ALA A 39 14.83 25.60 -10.21
C ALA A 39 13.42 26.19 -10.01
N LYS A 40 13.33 27.27 -9.20
CA LYS A 40 12.09 27.89 -8.70
C LYS A 40 10.87 27.55 -9.56
N LEU A 41 9.98 26.70 -9.05
CA LEU A 41 8.59 26.63 -9.52
C LEU A 41 8.10 28.07 -9.71
N PRO A 42 7.45 28.41 -10.84
CA PRO A 42 7.05 29.78 -11.12
C PRO A 42 6.24 30.31 -9.93
N LEU A 43 6.85 31.22 -9.17
CA LEU A 43 6.26 31.74 -7.92
C LEU A 43 4.98 32.55 -8.18
N VAL A 44 4.80 32.98 -9.43
CA VAL A 44 3.61 33.70 -9.90
C VAL A 44 2.87 32.77 -10.86
N PRO A 45 1.66 32.31 -10.51
CA PRO A 45 0.89 31.46 -11.38
C PRO A 45 0.16 32.28 -12.45
N ASP A 46 -0.01 31.68 -13.63
CA ASP A 46 -0.74 32.30 -14.74
C ASP A 46 -2.22 31.93 -14.69
N THR A 47 -3.12 32.88 -14.96
CA THR A 47 -4.54 32.55 -15.15
C THR A 47 -4.74 31.91 -16.51
N ILE A 48 -5.17 30.65 -16.50
CA ILE A 48 -5.36 29.85 -17.73
C ILE A 48 -6.84 29.70 -18.11
N LEU A 49 -7.75 29.78 -17.13
CA LEU A 49 -9.19 29.73 -17.36
C LEU A 49 -9.92 30.50 -16.26
N GLN A 50 -11.01 31.19 -16.64
CA GLN A 50 -11.96 31.76 -15.68
C GLN A 50 -13.37 31.32 -16.05
N THR A 51 -14.14 30.94 -15.04
CA THR A 51 -15.55 30.61 -15.14
C THR A 51 -16.37 31.56 -14.26
N ALA A 52 -17.65 31.27 -13.99
CA ALA A 52 -18.47 32.12 -13.14
C ALA A 52 -17.94 32.19 -11.71
N HIS A 53 -17.57 31.04 -11.13
CA HIS A 53 -17.21 30.90 -9.72
C HIS A 53 -15.75 30.51 -9.47
N PHE A 54 -14.97 30.23 -10.51
CA PHE A 54 -13.58 29.78 -10.36
C PHE A 54 -12.60 30.58 -11.24
N GLN A 55 -11.38 30.76 -10.72
CA GLN A 55 -10.21 31.25 -11.44
C GLN A 55 -9.12 30.17 -11.38
N PHE A 56 -8.85 29.51 -12.50
CA PHE A 56 -7.82 28.48 -12.60
C PHE A 56 -6.44 29.10 -12.87
N LEU A 57 -5.48 28.70 -12.05
CA LEU A 57 -4.14 29.27 -11.93
C LEU A 57 -3.10 28.16 -12.15
N SER A 58 -2.28 28.27 -13.19
CA SER A 58 -1.25 27.28 -13.53
C SER A 58 0.07 27.59 -12.83
N HIS A 59 0.67 26.57 -12.22
CA HIS A 59 2.08 26.58 -11.77
C HIS A 59 2.98 25.84 -12.77
N GLY A 60 2.77 26.06 -14.07
CA GLY A 60 3.51 25.39 -15.15
C GLY A 60 2.80 24.18 -15.76
N VAL A 61 1.51 23.98 -15.44
CA VAL A 61 0.63 23.03 -16.11
C VAL A 61 0.22 23.57 -17.48
N GLU A 62 0.45 22.77 -18.52
CA GLU A 62 0.00 23.05 -19.88
C GLU A 62 -1.48 22.70 -20.06
N ASP A 63 -2.23 23.52 -20.80
CA ASP A 63 -3.62 23.20 -21.13
C ASP A 63 -3.67 22.12 -22.22
N THR A 64 -3.78 20.87 -21.77
CA THR A 64 -3.95 19.68 -22.62
C THR A 64 -5.40 19.45 -23.05
N GLY A 65 -6.30 20.41 -22.78
CA GLY A 65 -7.75 20.27 -22.99
C GLY A 65 -8.49 19.64 -21.81
N ALA A 66 -7.79 19.20 -20.76
CA ALA A 66 -8.38 18.62 -19.56
C ALA A 66 -8.99 19.67 -18.61
N ILE A 67 -8.52 20.92 -18.65
CA ILE A 67 -8.90 21.95 -17.66
C ILE A 67 -10.36 22.38 -17.84
N ARG A 68 -10.82 22.58 -19.08
CA ARG A 68 -12.20 23.05 -19.34
C ARG A 68 -13.25 22.03 -18.88
N PRO A 69 -13.18 20.74 -19.23
CA PRO A 69 -14.09 19.73 -18.67
C PRO A 69 -14.03 19.63 -17.15
N TYR A 70 -12.84 19.80 -16.56
CA TYR A 70 -12.68 19.82 -15.10
C TYR A 70 -13.41 21.02 -14.47
N ALA A 71 -13.24 22.21 -15.05
CA ALA A 71 -13.91 23.42 -14.61
C ALA A 71 -15.44 23.34 -14.72
N GLU A 72 -15.95 22.75 -15.81
CA GLU A 72 -17.38 22.49 -15.99
C GLU A 72 -17.95 21.57 -14.89
N LYS A 73 -17.18 20.55 -14.47
CA LYS A 73 -17.55 19.69 -13.33
C LYS A 73 -17.59 20.48 -12.02
N CYS A 74 -16.63 21.38 -11.79
CA CYS A 74 -16.62 22.24 -10.60
C CYS A 74 -17.84 23.17 -10.56
N GLU A 75 -18.20 23.78 -11.69
CA GLU A 75 -19.39 24.64 -11.81
C GLU A 75 -20.68 23.85 -11.57
N ALA A 76 -20.83 22.68 -12.18
CA ALA A 76 -21.99 21.83 -11.96
C ALA A 76 -22.13 21.37 -10.49
N ALA A 77 -21.01 21.07 -9.82
CA ALA A 77 -21.02 20.75 -8.39
C ALA A 77 -21.41 21.96 -7.53
N PHE A 78 -20.90 23.15 -7.87
CA PHE A 78 -21.25 24.39 -7.19
C PHE A 78 -22.76 24.70 -7.29
N GLU A 79 -23.35 24.57 -8.48
CA GLU A 79 -24.80 24.76 -8.68
C GLU A 79 -25.63 23.79 -7.82
N LYS A 80 -25.23 22.52 -7.76
CA LYS A 80 -25.89 21.51 -6.90
C LYS A 80 -25.77 21.88 -5.42
N ILE A 81 -24.60 22.35 -4.96
CA ILE A 81 -24.38 22.77 -3.57
C ILE A 81 -25.25 23.98 -3.24
N GLN A 82 -25.30 25.01 -4.09
CA GLN A 82 -26.12 26.19 -3.87
C GLN A 82 -27.61 25.84 -3.78
N ALA A 83 -28.10 25.02 -4.72
CA ALA A 83 -29.48 24.56 -4.73
C ALA A 83 -29.81 23.70 -3.51
N PHE A 84 -28.88 22.84 -3.08
CA PHE A 84 -29.07 22.04 -1.87
C PHE A 84 -29.09 22.90 -0.61
N ALA A 85 -28.23 23.91 -0.50
CA ALA A 85 -28.09 24.75 0.68
C ALA A 85 -29.07 25.95 0.75
N ASP A 86 -29.93 26.13 -0.25
CA ASP A 86 -30.80 27.30 -0.40
C ASP A 86 -30.01 28.63 -0.35
N TYR A 87 -28.81 28.63 -0.95
CA TYR A 87 -27.87 29.75 -0.89
C TYR A 87 -27.87 30.58 -2.17
N GLY A 88 -28.34 31.83 -2.09
CA GLY A 88 -28.44 32.75 -3.23
C GLY A 88 -27.55 34.01 -3.15
N LYS A 89 -26.59 34.07 -2.21
CA LYS A 89 -25.70 35.23 -2.09
C LYS A 89 -24.50 35.09 -3.05
N PRO A 90 -23.95 36.20 -3.57
CA PRO A 90 -22.74 36.15 -4.39
C PRO A 90 -21.54 35.67 -3.57
N LEU A 91 -20.62 34.97 -4.23
CA LEU A 91 -19.34 34.52 -3.68
C LEU A 91 -18.19 35.03 -4.55
N ASP A 92 -17.07 35.35 -3.90
CA ASP A 92 -15.82 35.61 -4.62
C ASP A 92 -15.39 34.35 -5.39
N LYS A 93 -14.70 34.53 -6.51
CA LYS A 93 -14.19 33.39 -7.29
C LYS A 93 -13.17 32.61 -6.48
N VAL A 94 -13.33 31.29 -6.42
CA VAL A 94 -12.34 30.39 -5.83
C VAL A 94 -11.09 30.37 -6.71
N ARG A 95 -9.93 30.62 -6.09
CA ARG A 95 -8.64 30.57 -6.78
C ARG A 95 -8.13 29.12 -6.81
N TYR A 96 -8.11 28.52 -7.99
CA TYR A 96 -7.84 27.10 -8.18
C TYR A 96 -6.44 26.89 -8.76
N HIS A 97 -5.46 26.59 -7.91
CA HIS A 97 -4.07 26.37 -8.25
C HIS A 97 -3.81 24.94 -8.74
N LEU A 98 -3.22 24.80 -9.91
CA LEU A 98 -2.92 23.53 -10.57
C LEU A 98 -1.41 23.28 -10.66
N TYR A 99 -0.99 22.05 -10.34
CA TYR A 99 0.40 21.58 -10.34
C TYR A 99 0.56 20.33 -11.22
N ASN A 100 1.74 20.11 -11.81
CA ASN A 100 1.98 18.95 -12.69
C ASN A 100 2.19 17.63 -11.95
N SER A 101 2.51 17.67 -10.66
CA SER A 101 2.76 16.45 -9.89
C SER A 101 2.57 16.68 -8.39
N ILE A 102 2.41 15.56 -7.66
CA ILE A 102 2.41 15.54 -6.20
C ILE A 102 3.74 16.02 -5.61
N GLU A 103 4.87 15.79 -6.29
CA GLU A 103 6.18 16.26 -5.86
C GLU A 103 6.26 17.80 -5.90
N GLU A 104 5.86 18.42 -7.02
CA GLU A 104 5.93 19.87 -7.20
C GLU A 104 5.01 20.60 -6.20
N LYS A 105 3.77 20.13 -6.07
CA LYS A 105 2.86 20.64 -5.04
C LYS A 105 3.40 20.39 -3.64
N GLY A 106 3.90 19.18 -3.38
CA GLY A 106 4.41 18.75 -2.08
C GLY A 106 5.63 19.55 -1.62
N LEU A 107 6.50 19.98 -2.53
CA LEU A 107 7.63 20.85 -2.22
C LEU A 107 7.19 22.25 -1.77
N ILE A 108 6.07 22.76 -2.28
CA ILE A 108 5.51 24.06 -1.91
C ILE A 108 4.67 23.98 -0.64
N LEU A 109 3.79 22.98 -0.55
CA LEU A 109 2.73 22.89 0.47
C LEU A 109 3.01 21.86 1.57
N GLN A 110 4.09 21.08 1.46
CA GLN A 110 4.45 20.00 2.39
C GLN A 110 3.34 18.94 2.55
N SER A 111 2.69 18.58 1.43
CA SER A 111 1.54 17.67 1.39
C SER A 111 1.53 16.83 0.12
N THR A 112 1.37 15.51 0.26
CA THR A 112 1.21 14.57 -0.88
C THR A 112 -0.23 14.51 -1.37
N ALA A 113 -1.22 14.83 -0.53
CA ALA A 113 -2.65 14.71 -0.84
C ALA A 113 -2.96 15.40 -2.17
N PRO A 114 -3.63 14.76 -3.15
CA PRO A 114 -3.71 15.22 -4.54
C PRO A 114 -4.41 16.57 -4.65
N SER A 115 -5.32 16.87 -3.73
CA SER A 115 -5.95 18.19 -3.59
C SER A 115 -6.08 18.61 -2.11
N GLN A 116 -6.01 19.92 -1.85
CA GLN A 116 -6.28 20.55 -0.55
C GLN A 116 -6.87 21.96 -0.74
N PHE A 117 -7.49 22.52 0.30
CA PHE A 117 -8.02 23.89 0.27
C PHE A 117 -7.45 24.76 1.40
N ASP A 118 -7.38 26.07 1.16
CA ASP A 118 -7.04 27.11 2.13
C ASP A 118 -8.26 28.03 2.28
N LEU A 119 -8.91 27.95 3.44
CA LEU A 119 -10.14 28.70 3.72
C LEU A 119 -9.88 30.21 3.84
N GLU A 120 -8.74 30.59 4.41
CA GLU A 120 -8.41 32.00 4.66
C GLU A 120 -8.13 32.74 3.36
N LYS A 121 -7.45 32.07 2.42
CA LYS A 121 -7.12 32.62 1.10
C LYS A 121 -8.17 32.38 0.02
N TRP A 122 -9.19 31.56 0.32
CA TRP A 122 -10.21 31.14 -0.64
C TRP A 122 -9.60 30.43 -1.86
N GLU A 123 -8.68 29.51 -1.58
CA GLU A 123 -7.85 28.82 -2.56
C GLU A 123 -8.07 27.29 -2.51
N VAL A 124 -7.97 26.64 -3.66
CA VAL A 124 -7.84 25.18 -3.82
C VAL A 124 -6.54 24.89 -4.53
N HIS A 125 -5.80 23.88 -4.09
CA HIS A 125 -4.55 23.44 -4.69
C HIS A 125 -4.71 21.98 -5.12
N ALA A 126 -4.60 21.68 -6.41
CA ALA A 126 -4.76 20.32 -6.93
C ALA A 126 -3.67 19.95 -7.94
N VAL A 127 -3.41 18.66 -8.05
CA VAL A 127 -2.55 18.10 -9.10
C VAL A 127 -3.41 17.79 -10.32
N LEU A 128 -2.92 18.19 -11.49
CA LEU A 128 -3.51 17.87 -12.78
C LEU A 128 -2.49 17.09 -13.61
N ASP A 129 -2.51 15.77 -13.44
CA ASP A 129 -1.71 14.82 -14.21
C ASP A 129 -2.62 13.68 -14.73
N ASP A 130 -2.03 12.67 -15.37
CA ASP A 130 -2.77 11.54 -15.90
C ASP A 130 -3.27 10.55 -14.83
N ILE A 131 -2.91 10.75 -13.55
CA ILE A 131 -3.38 9.96 -12.42
C ILE A 131 -4.63 10.60 -11.82
N TYR A 132 -4.59 11.91 -11.56
CA TYR A 132 -5.61 12.60 -10.77
C TYR A 132 -6.58 13.46 -11.60
N SER A 133 -6.29 13.74 -12.88
CA SER A 133 -7.14 14.60 -13.72
C SER A 133 -8.59 14.11 -13.87
N GLN A 134 -8.81 12.78 -13.82
CA GLN A 134 -10.14 12.19 -13.90
C GLN A 134 -10.71 11.77 -12.54
N ASN A 135 -9.96 11.97 -11.45
CA ASN A 135 -10.31 11.51 -10.11
C ASN A 135 -10.41 12.69 -9.12
N PRO A 136 -11.48 13.51 -9.22
CA PRO A 136 -11.64 14.65 -8.33
C PRO A 136 -11.83 14.19 -6.88
N CYS A 137 -11.28 14.94 -5.92
CA CYS A 137 -11.31 14.61 -4.49
C CYS A 137 -12.30 15.47 -3.67
N GLY A 138 -12.96 16.47 -4.28
CA GLY A 138 -14.05 17.22 -3.66
C GLY A 138 -13.62 18.31 -2.68
N LYS A 139 -12.35 18.75 -2.74
CA LYS A 139 -11.84 19.78 -1.81
C LYS A 139 -12.41 21.15 -2.10
N GLU A 140 -12.70 21.45 -3.35
CA GLU A 140 -13.51 22.59 -3.75
C GLU A 140 -14.91 22.55 -3.12
N ASN A 141 -15.57 21.38 -3.11
CA ASN A 141 -16.88 21.23 -2.48
C ASN A 141 -16.80 21.46 -0.96
N GLN A 142 -15.75 20.97 -0.28
CA GLN A 142 -15.52 21.21 1.14
C GLN A 142 -15.35 22.71 1.45
N LEU A 143 -14.52 23.41 0.66
CA LEU A 143 -14.30 24.85 0.79
C LEU A 143 -15.62 25.64 0.65
N LEU A 144 -16.42 25.30 -0.35
CA LEU A 144 -17.71 25.93 -0.63
C LEU A 144 -18.72 25.70 0.50
N LEU A 145 -18.86 24.44 0.94
CA LEU A 145 -19.75 24.08 2.04
C LEU A 145 -19.36 24.80 3.34
N ARG A 146 -18.06 24.92 3.63
CA ARG A 146 -17.56 25.65 4.79
C ARG A 146 -17.97 27.12 4.79
N LYS A 147 -17.99 27.77 3.62
CA LYS A 147 -18.44 29.16 3.45
C LYS A 147 -19.96 29.32 3.52
N ILE A 148 -20.69 28.37 2.92
CA ILE A 148 -22.15 28.45 2.77
C ILE A 148 -22.88 28.02 4.04
N LEU A 149 -22.48 26.90 4.65
CA LEU A 149 -23.14 26.27 5.80
C LEU A 149 -22.39 26.47 7.12
N GLY A 150 -21.15 26.96 7.08
CA GLY A 150 -20.26 27.04 8.24
C GLY A 150 -19.59 25.70 8.58
N GLN A 151 -18.75 25.70 9.61
CA GLN A 151 -18.12 24.49 10.11
C GLN A 151 -19.15 23.62 10.86
N PRO A 152 -19.32 22.34 10.50
CA PRO A 152 -20.21 21.45 11.25
C PRO A 152 -19.57 21.04 12.58
N ALA A 153 -20.42 20.77 13.59
CA ALA A 153 -20.00 20.15 14.84
C ALA A 153 -19.40 18.76 14.62
N THR A 154 -19.94 18.00 13.65
CA THR A 154 -19.42 16.70 13.22
C THR A 154 -18.70 16.82 11.86
N PRO A 155 -17.35 16.74 11.81
CA PRO A 155 -16.63 16.97 10.56
C PRO A 155 -16.89 15.93 9.44
N ILE A 156 -17.37 14.72 9.75
CA ILE A 156 -17.72 13.75 8.69
C ILE A 156 -18.88 14.24 7.82
N LEU A 157 -19.74 15.13 8.33
CA LEU A 157 -20.82 15.69 7.53
C LEU A 157 -20.30 16.59 6.42
N GLU A 158 -19.24 17.36 6.66
CA GLU A 158 -18.60 18.16 5.62
C GLU A 158 -17.93 17.26 4.58
N CYS A 159 -17.19 16.25 5.04
CA CYS A 159 -16.52 15.31 4.14
C CYS A 159 -17.53 14.53 3.27
N GLY A 160 -18.56 13.97 3.92
CA GLY A 160 -19.59 13.19 3.26
C GLY A 160 -20.46 14.01 2.32
N LEU A 161 -20.85 15.23 2.72
CA LEU A 161 -21.63 16.12 1.86
C LEU A 161 -20.80 16.64 0.67
N ALA A 162 -19.50 16.86 0.85
CA ALA A 162 -18.63 17.24 -0.26
C ALA A 162 -18.51 16.14 -1.32
N ILE A 163 -18.39 14.88 -0.89
CA ILE A 163 -18.33 13.70 -1.77
C ILE A 163 -19.71 13.36 -2.35
N HIS A 164 -20.80 13.62 -1.63
CA HIS A 164 -22.18 13.40 -2.10
C HIS A 164 -22.46 14.07 -3.46
N PHE A 165 -21.88 15.27 -3.69
CA PHE A 165 -22.03 15.99 -4.95
C PHE A 165 -21.11 15.50 -6.08
N MET A 166 -20.40 14.39 -5.88
CA MET A 166 -19.41 13.85 -6.82
C MET A 166 -19.86 12.51 -7.39
N GLU A 167 -20.51 12.54 -8.54
CA GLU A 167 -21.07 11.35 -9.19
C GLU A 167 -19.99 10.29 -9.51
N ASN A 168 -18.82 10.72 -10.00
CA ASN A 168 -17.70 9.84 -10.40
C ASN A 168 -16.54 9.86 -9.40
N TRP A 169 -16.82 10.04 -8.10
CA TRP A 169 -15.79 9.99 -7.06
C TRP A 169 -15.02 8.66 -7.11
N GLN A 170 -13.69 8.70 -7.20
CA GLN A 170 -12.84 7.51 -7.39
C GLN A 170 -13.31 6.67 -8.60
N GLU A 171 -13.53 7.35 -9.74
CA GLU A 171 -13.93 6.83 -11.07
C GLU A 171 -15.31 6.15 -11.18
N ARG A 172 -15.78 5.50 -10.12
CA ARG A 172 -17.00 4.66 -10.12
C ARG A 172 -18.11 5.21 -9.25
N GLY A 173 -17.82 6.25 -8.46
CA GLY A 173 -18.75 6.86 -7.51
C GLY A 173 -18.70 6.21 -6.12
N TYR A 174 -18.98 7.01 -5.09
CA TYR A 174 -18.92 6.56 -3.69
C TYR A 174 -19.92 5.43 -3.38
N ARG A 175 -21.07 5.38 -4.06
CA ARG A 175 -22.07 4.32 -3.87
C ARG A 175 -21.59 2.96 -4.37
N TYR A 176 -20.85 2.92 -5.49
CA TYR A 176 -20.25 1.69 -6.01
C TYR A 176 -19.25 1.11 -5.00
N TRP A 177 -18.32 1.94 -4.52
CA TRP A 177 -17.31 1.51 -3.55
C TRP A 177 -17.92 1.12 -2.21
N ALA A 178 -18.91 1.87 -1.70
CA ALA A 178 -19.60 1.54 -0.46
C ALA A 178 -20.37 0.21 -0.55
N ALA A 179 -21.00 -0.09 -1.70
CA ALA A 179 -21.67 -1.38 -1.93
C ALA A 179 -20.68 -2.55 -1.87
N LYS A 180 -19.53 -2.40 -2.54
CA LYS A 180 -18.44 -3.38 -2.54
C LYS A 180 -17.90 -3.60 -1.12
N LEU A 181 -17.62 -2.54 -0.37
CA LEU A 181 -17.17 -2.60 1.02
C LEU A 181 -18.18 -3.26 1.96
N PHE A 182 -19.47 -2.97 1.80
CA PHE A 182 -20.54 -3.62 2.57
C PHE A 182 -20.55 -5.13 2.34
N LYS A 183 -20.41 -5.57 1.08
CA LYS A 183 -20.41 -7.00 0.71
C LYS A 183 -19.13 -7.75 1.10
N CYS A 184 -18.08 -7.03 1.47
CA CYS A 184 -16.80 -7.57 1.95
C CYS A 184 -16.60 -7.45 3.47
N ASP A 185 -17.63 -7.01 4.21
CA ASP A 185 -17.56 -6.74 5.65
C ASP A 185 -16.39 -5.80 6.02
N ALA A 186 -16.18 -4.77 5.19
CA ALA A 186 -15.07 -3.83 5.29
C ALA A 186 -15.51 -2.41 5.72
N LEU A 187 -16.83 -2.17 5.84
CA LEU A 187 -17.36 -0.94 6.40
C LEU A 187 -17.10 -0.86 7.91
N LEU A 188 -16.93 0.36 8.39
CA LEU A 188 -16.73 0.66 9.80
C LEU A 188 -18.06 0.65 10.56
N PRO A 189 -18.10 0.23 11.82
CA PRO A 189 -19.19 0.59 12.74
C PRO A 189 -19.39 2.11 12.79
N LEU A 190 -20.63 2.57 13.03
CA LEU A 190 -20.89 4.02 13.10
C LEU A 190 -20.13 4.70 14.24
N ALA A 191 -19.91 4.01 15.36
CA ALA A 191 -19.13 4.55 16.47
C ALA A 191 -17.70 4.95 16.02
N ASP A 192 -17.09 4.14 15.17
CA ASP A 192 -15.73 4.36 14.66
C ASP A 192 -15.70 5.55 13.67
N LEU A 193 -16.82 5.83 12.98
CA LEU A 193 -16.96 7.03 12.15
C LEU A 193 -16.95 8.34 12.94
N PHE A 194 -17.18 8.31 14.26
CA PHE A 194 -17.16 9.51 15.09
C PHE A 194 -15.91 9.63 15.98
N ASP A 195 -14.99 8.66 15.91
CA ASP A 195 -13.72 8.70 16.63
C ASP A 195 -12.63 9.41 15.79
N LYS A 196 -12.24 10.61 16.23
CA LYS A 196 -11.20 11.42 15.57
C LYS A 196 -9.83 10.71 15.54
N ASN A 197 -9.49 9.91 16.54
CA ASN A 197 -8.21 9.21 16.59
C ASN A 197 -8.13 8.13 15.52
N PHE A 198 -9.28 7.54 15.19
CA PHE A 198 -9.40 6.53 14.16
C PHE A 198 -9.11 7.16 12.78
N TRP A 199 -9.76 8.28 12.44
CA TRP A 199 -9.68 8.86 11.08
C TRP A 199 -8.28 9.19 10.61
N ASN A 200 -7.45 9.74 11.49
CA ASN A 200 -6.08 10.15 11.15
C ASN A 200 -5.21 8.97 10.68
N LYS A 201 -5.61 7.74 11.03
CA LYS A 201 -4.91 6.50 10.71
C LYS A 201 -5.65 5.65 9.69
N SER A 202 -6.86 6.04 9.28
CA SER A 202 -7.73 5.24 8.42
C SER A 202 -7.59 5.59 6.95
N SER A 203 -8.00 4.63 6.10
CA SER A 203 -8.12 4.79 4.65
C SER A 203 -9.09 5.92 4.30
N ASP A 204 -8.60 6.95 3.59
CA ASP A 204 -9.45 8.05 3.13
C ASP A 204 -10.46 7.59 2.08
N ILE A 205 -10.14 6.53 1.33
CA ILE A 205 -11.05 5.95 0.34
C ILE A 205 -12.20 5.20 1.03
N ILE A 206 -11.90 4.37 2.04
CA ILE A 206 -12.95 3.64 2.78
C ILE A 206 -13.78 4.61 3.61
N LEU A 207 -13.12 5.53 4.33
CA LEU A 207 -13.83 6.53 5.12
C LEU A 207 -14.68 7.42 4.22
N GLY A 208 -14.12 7.95 3.14
CA GLY A 208 -14.78 8.88 2.22
C GLY A 208 -16.09 8.34 1.65
N CYS A 209 -16.07 7.11 1.10
CA CYS A 209 -17.29 6.52 0.56
C CYS A 209 -18.34 6.22 1.64
N GLN A 210 -17.91 5.76 2.82
CA GLN A 210 -18.81 5.46 3.91
C GLN A 210 -19.47 6.71 4.48
N VAL A 211 -18.72 7.80 4.68
CA VAL A 211 -19.28 9.06 5.21
C VAL A 211 -20.19 9.75 4.18
N ALA A 212 -19.90 9.62 2.88
CA ALA A 212 -20.78 10.10 1.82
C ALA A 212 -22.11 9.33 1.81
N LEU A 213 -22.04 7.99 1.87
CA LEU A 213 -23.25 7.18 1.93
C LEU A 213 -24.04 7.36 3.24
N PHE A 214 -23.34 7.57 4.35
CA PHE A 214 -23.99 7.89 5.62
C PHE A 214 -24.66 9.27 5.56
N THR A 215 -24.08 10.23 4.83
CA THR A 215 -24.72 11.52 4.56
C THR A 215 -26.01 11.35 3.76
N ASP A 216 -26.02 10.50 2.72
CA ASP A 216 -27.26 10.13 1.99
C ASP A 216 -28.33 9.60 2.95
N PHE A 217 -27.95 8.67 3.83
CA PHE A 217 -28.84 8.09 4.83
C PHE A 217 -29.44 9.17 5.74
N LEU A 218 -28.62 10.07 6.28
CA LEU A 218 -29.09 11.16 7.15
C LEU A 218 -30.02 12.14 6.42
N ILE A 219 -29.73 12.47 5.15
CA ILE A 219 -30.61 13.30 4.31
C ILE A 219 -31.96 12.62 4.11
N GLN A 220 -31.99 11.30 3.88
CA GLN A 220 -33.24 10.54 3.76
C GLN A 220 -34.01 10.46 5.08
N GLN A 221 -33.33 10.29 6.21
CA GLN A 221 -33.97 10.19 7.53
C GLN A 221 -34.55 11.53 8.00
N TRP A 222 -33.85 12.65 7.74
CA TRP A 222 -34.24 13.96 8.29
C TRP A 222 -34.92 14.87 7.25
N GLY A 223 -34.84 14.53 5.97
CA GLY A 223 -35.16 15.42 4.87
C GLY A 223 -34.15 16.57 4.73
N LYS A 224 -34.10 17.21 3.55
CA LYS A 224 -33.23 18.38 3.31
C LYS A 224 -33.37 19.47 4.40
N PRO A 225 -34.58 19.93 4.79
CA PRO A 225 -34.70 20.97 5.81
C PRO A 225 -34.18 20.55 7.19
N GLY A 226 -34.43 19.30 7.58
CA GLY A 226 -33.95 18.75 8.85
C GLY A 226 -32.43 18.59 8.87
N PHE A 227 -31.86 18.13 7.77
CA PHE A 227 -30.42 17.99 7.60
C PHE A 227 -29.71 19.35 7.68
N LEU A 228 -30.14 20.35 6.91
CA LEU A 228 -29.53 21.69 6.94
C LEU A 228 -29.61 22.34 8.33
N LYS A 229 -30.73 22.17 9.04
CA LYS A 229 -30.88 22.65 10.42
C LYS A 229 -29.90 21.97 11.39
N LYS A 230 -29.64 20.67 11.19
CA LYS A 230 -28.77 19.87 12.05
C LYS A 230 -27.29 20.01 11.71
N TYR A 231 -26.93 20.25 10.45
CA TYR A 231 -25.56 20.29 9.94
C TYR A 231 -24.57 21.07 10.83
N PRO A 232 -24.82 22.33 11.24
CA PRO A 232 -23.86 23.08 12.04
C PRO A 232 -23.72 22.59 13.49
N LEU A 233 -24.72 21.89 14.05
CA LEU A 233 -24.86 21.67 15.49
C LEU A 233 -24.85 20.20 15.92
N TRP A 234 -25.13 19.28 15.01
CA TRP A 234 -25.34 17.88 15.36
C TRP A 234 -24.01 17.19 15.64
N GLN A 235 -23.93 16.57 16.82
CA GLN A 235 -22.89 15.63 17.23
C GLN A 235 -23.61 14.49 17.97
N PRO A 236 -23.60 13.26 17.44
CA PRO A 236 -24.36 12.18 18.06
C PRO A 236 -23.77 11.78 19.40
N THR A 237 -24.65 11.51 20.35
CA THR A 237 -24.27 10.85 21.61
C THR A 237 -24.07 9.34 21.36
N PRO A 238 -23.33 8.61 22.22
CA PRO A 238 -23.23 7.15 22.10
C PRO A 238 -24.59 6.43 22.03
N ALA A 239 -25.60 6.92 22.76
CA ALA A 239 -26.96 6.38 22.72
C ALA A 239 -27.66 6.64 21.38
N GLU A 240 -27.49 7.83 20.80
CA GLU A 240 -28.00 8.14 19.47
C GLU A 240 -27.30 7.29 18.40
N THR A 241 -25.96 7.15 18.47
CA THR A 241 -25.19 6.27 17.58
C THR A 241 -25.68 4.83 17.65
N ALA A 242 -25.92 4.29 18.85
CA ALA A 242 -26.47 2.95 19.03
C ALA A 242 -27.88 2.79 18.45
N THR A 243 -28.69 3.87 18.47
CA THR A 243 -30.02 3.89 17.85
C THR A 243 -29.95 3.96 16.33
N LEU A 244 -28.97 4.68 15.78
CA LEU A 244 -28.76 4.82 14.33
C LEU A 244 -28.16 3.56 13.70
N GLN A 245 -27.34 2.80 14.44
CA GLN A 245 -26.65 1.61 13.93
C GLN A 245 -27.58 0.59 13.24
N PRO A 246 -28.68 0.09 13.86
CA PRO A 246 -29.56 -0.86 13.20
C PRO A 246 -30.33 -0.26 12.01
N LEU A 247 -30.65 1.04 12.05
CA LEU A 247 -31.30 1.74 10.93
C LEU A 247 -30.35 1.87 9.73
N TRP A 248 -29.07 2.13 10.00
CA TRP A 248 -28.01 2.18 9.02
C TRP A 248 -27.77 0.81 8.37
N GLU A 249 -27.73 -0.27 9.16
CA GLU A 249 -27.58 -1.64 8.65
C GLU A 249 -28.77 -2.07 7.76
N ALA A 250 -29.99 -1.70 8.17
CA ALA A 250 -31.19 -1.91 7.36
C ALA A 250 -31.14 -1.11 6.05
N TYR A 251 -30.68 0.15 6.11
CA TYR A 251 -30.48 0.98 4.92
C TYR A 251 -29.46 0.34 3.96
N LEU A 252 -28.29 -0.08 4.44
CA LEU A 252 -27.27 -0.75 3.62
C LEU A 252 -27.83 -2.01 2.93
N SER A 253 -28.54 -2.83 3.69
CA SER A 253 -29.14 -4.07 3.19
C SER A 253 -30.19 -3.81 2.09
N ALA A 254 -30.98 -2.74 2.26
CA ALA A 254 -31.98 -2.33 1.27
C ALA A 254 -31.36 -1.70 0.01
N GLN A 255 -30.31 -0.90 0.16
CA GLN A 255 -29.65 -0.23 -0.97
C GLN A 255 -28.80 -1.17 -1.82
N PHE A 256 -28.23 -2.21 -1.20
CA PHE A 256 -27.29 -3.11 -1.86
C PHE A 256 -27.72 -4.57 -1.69
N PRO A 257 -28.80 -5.02 -2.36
CA PRO A 257 -29.25 -6.41 -2.27
C PRO A 257 -28.22 -7.37 -2.89
N THR A 258 -27.60 -6.96 -4.00
CA THR A 258 -26.57 -7.73 -4.73
C THR A 258 -25.24 -6.98 -4.75
N LEU A 259 -24.16 -7.68 -5.12
CA LEU A 259 -22.93 -7.02 -5.52
C LEU A 259 -23.20 -6.20 -6.80
N PRO A 260 -22.61 -5.00 -6.96
CA PRO A 260 -22.70 -4.26 -8.21
C PRO A 260 -22.20 -5.11 -9.38
N ASP A 261 -22.97 -5.19 -10.48
CA ASP A 261 -22.62 -5.96 -11.67
C ASP A 261 -21.28 -5.50 -12.27
N GLU A 262 -20.49 -6.48 -12.71
CA GLU A 262 -19.14 -6.29 -13.23
C GLU A 262 -19.13 -6.32 -14.76
N THR A 263 -18.41 -5.36 -15.37
CA THR A 263 -18.08 -5.37 -16.79
C THR A 263 -16.76 -6.10 -17.11
N LYS A 264 -16.09 -6.68 -16.10
CA LYS A 264 -14.92 -7.55 -16.30
C LYS A 264 -15.41 -9.00 -16.43
N SER A 265 -15.23 -9.58 -17.61
CA SER A 265 -15.65 -10.92 -18.02
C SER A 265 -15.25 -11.99 -17.00
N GLY A 266 -16.10 -13.01 -16.81
CA GLY A 266 -15.88 -14.15 -15.90
C GLY A 266 -14.71 -15.10 -16.25
N GLU A 267 -13.72 -14.62 -17.01
CA GLU A 267 -12.42 -15.27 -17.17
C GLU A 267 -11.51 -14.83 -16.03
N GLY A 268 -10.78 -15.77 -15.40
CA GLY A 268 -9.86 -15.46 -14.30
C GLY A 268 -8.75 -14.47 -14.70
N PRO A 269 -7.96 -13.96 -13.74
CA PRO A 269 -6.94 -12.95 -14.03
C PRO A 269 -5.95 -13.44 -15.08
N ALA A 270 -5.51 -12.53 -15.95
CA ALA A 270 -4.55 -12.84 -16.99
C ALA A 270 -3.23 -13.33 -16.38
N SER A 271 -2.68 -14.40 -16.96
CA SER A 271 -1.39 -14.94 -16.50
C SER A 271 -0.25 -13.95 -16.73
N LEU A 272 0.59 -13.78 -15.72
CA LEU A 272 1.76 -12.91 -15.79
C LEU A 272 2.92 -13.55 -16.57
N PRO A 273 3.76 -12.74 -17.25
CA PRO A 273 5.02 -13.22 -17.81
C PRO A 273 5.95 -13.69 -16.67
N TYR A 274 7.10 -14.29 -17.03
CA TYR A 274 8.14 -14.53 -16.03
C TYR A 274 8.60 -13.19 -15.44
N LEU A 275 8.45 -13.00 -14.13
CA LEU A 275 8.80 -11.74 -13.46
C LEU A 275 10.30 -11.68 -13.19
N LYS A 276 10.96 -10.65 -13.72
CA LYS A 276 12.38 -10.34 -13.58
C LYS A 276 12.46 -8.98 -12.92
N GLY A 277 12.59 -8.96 -11.60
CA GLY A 277 12.43 -7.71 -10.89
C GLY A 277 13.08 -7.66 -9.52
N PHE A 278 12.69 -6.62 -8.82
CA PHE A 278 13.19 -6.28 -7.50
C PHE A 278 12.03 -5.85 -6.61
N ASN A 279 12.22 -6.05 -5.31
CA ASN A 279 11.52 -5.30 -4.28
C ASN A 279 12.12 -3.89 -4.26
N PHE A 280 11.32 -2.89 -4.63
CA PHE A 280 11.75 -1.50 -4.77
C PHE A 280 11.64 -0.81 -3.42
N ALA A 281 12.73 -0.77 -2.67
CA ALA A 281 12.70 -0.25 -1.30
C ALA A 281 12.63 1.27 -1.28
N HIS A 282 11.75 1.81 -0.44
CA HIS A 282 11.64 3.24 -0.19
C HIS A 282 12.84 3.72 0.66
N GLU A 283 13.89 4.22 -0.01
CA GLU A 283 15.17 4.65 0.60
C GLU A 283 15.42 6.16 0.51
N GLY A 284 14.34 6.95 0.43
CA GLY A 284 14.38 8.40 0.48
C GLY A 284 13.16 8.93 1.22
N TYR A 285 13.39 9.56 2.38
CA TYR A 285 12.32 9.98 3.29
C TYR A 285 12.05 11.49 3.22
N ARG A 286 12.20 12.07 2.02
CA ARG A 286 11.85 13.46 1.67
C ARG A 286 10.99 13.45 0.42
N MET A 287 10.22 14.53 0.22
CA MET A 287 9.32 14.65 -0.94
C MET A 287 10.01 14.48 -2.31
N HIS A 288 11.30 14.80 -2.42
CA HIS A 288 12.02 14.81 -3.69
C HIS A 288 12.93 13.58 -3.92
N ASN A 289 12.96 12.63 -3.00
CA ASN A 289 13.86 11.46 -3.11
C ASN A 289 13.24 10.12 -2.75
N GLY A 290 11.96 10.08 -2.35
CA GLY A 290 11.21 8.85 -2.10
C GLY A 290 10.29 8.45 -3.25
N TYR A 291 9.43 7.46 -3.00
CA TYR A 291 8.24 7.22 -3.81
C TYR A 291 7.50 8.52 -4.16
N GLY A 292 6.95 8.60 -5.37
CA GLY A 292 6.28 9.80 -5.86
C GLY A 292 7.20 10.92 -6.39
N SER A 293 8.53 10.75 -6.31
CA SER A 293 9.50 11.74 -6.79
C SER A 293 10.12 11.37 -8.14
N LYS A 294 10.60 12.39 -8.86
CA LYS A 294 11.40 12.22 -10.08
C LYS A 294 12.65 11.34 -9.86
N LYS A 295 13.25 11.35 -8.66
CA LYS A 295 14.38 10.48 -8.33
C LYS A 295 14.00 9.00 -8.30
N ALA A 296 12.85 8.67 -7.70
CA ALA A 296 12.34 7.30 -7.73
C ALA A 296 11.99 6.87 -9.15
N ASP A 297 11.42 7.75 -9.97
CA ASP A 297 11.15 7.47 -11.39
C ASP A 297 12.45 7.18 -12.17
N MET A 298 13.53 7.92 -11.89
CA MET A 298 14.86 7.65 -12.46
C MET A 298 15.43 6.31 -12.00
N ALA A 299 15.23 5.93 -10.73
CA ALA A 299 15.65 4.64 -10.20
C ALA A 299 14.91 3.47 -10.88
N LEU A 300 13.59 3.59 -11.08
CA LEU A 300 12.78 2.64 -11.85
C LEU A 300 13.27 2.52 -13.30
N ALA A 301 13.53 3.66 -13.95
CA ALA A 301 14.05 3.68 -15.32
C ALA A 301 15.43 3.02 -15.41
N ASN A 302 16.31 3.24 -14.43
CA ASN A 302 17.61 2.58 -14.37
C ASN A 302 17.47 1.06 -14.18
N MET A 303 16.62 0.62 -13.24
CA MET A 303 16.34 -0.81 -13.02
C MET A 303 15.83 -1.49 -14.30
N LYS A 304 14.92 -0.85 -15.04
CA LYS A 304 14.46 -1.37 -16.34
C LYS A 304 15.58 -1.38 -17.38
N ASN A 305 16.17 -0.23 -17.67
CA ASN A 305 17.01 -0.04 -18.85
C ASN A 305 18.41 -0.64 -18.68
N SER A 306 18.97 -0.58 -17.48
CA SER A 306 20.34 -1.03 -17.21
C SER A 306 20.40 -2.51 -16.86
N LEU A 307 19.36 -3.05 -16.19
CA LEU A 307 19.32 -4.44 -15.73
C LEU A 307 18.41 -5.35 -16.55
N GLY A 308 17.51 -4.81 -17.38
CA GLY A 308 16.54 -5.61 -18.14
C GLY A 308 15.36 -6.10 -17.30
N ALA A 309 15.05 -5.42 -16.19
CA ALA A 309 13.89 -5.76 -15.37
C ALA A 309 12.58 -5.55 -16.15
N ASN A 310 11.61 -6.44 -15.93
CA ASN A 310 10.25 -6.33 -16.46
C ASN A 310 9.18 -6.29 -15.35
N ALA A 311 9.59 -6.33 -14.08
CA ALA A 311 8.69 -6.36 -12.94
C ALA A 311 9.27 -5.60 -11.74
N VAL A 312 8.40 -5.16 -10.84
CA VAL A 312 8.76 -4.45 -9.61
C VAL A 312 7.73 -4.73 -8.52
N ALA A 313 8.18 -4.93 -7.28
CA ALA A 313 7.32 -4.91 -6.09
C ALA A 313 7.41 -3.55 -5.40
N ILE A 314 6.27 -2.87 -5.25
CA ILE A 314 6.11 -1.60 -4.53
C ILE A 314 5.58 -1.92 -3.13
N ILE A 315 6.27 -1.44 -2.10
CA ILE A 315 6.09 -1.93 -0.72
C ILE A 315 5.70 -0.77 0.20
N PRO A 316 4.40 -0.48 0.33
CA PRO A 316 3.95 0.43 1.38
C PRO A 316 4.02 -0.27 2.75
N TYR A 317 4.79 0.31 3.67
CA TYR A 317 4.87 -0.16 5.04
C TYR A 317 3.80 0.48 5.94
N SER A 318 3.20 -0.32 6.80
CA SER A 318 2.42 0.11 7.96
C SER A 318 3.00 -0.48 9.23
N PHE A 319 2.70 0.13 10.38
CA PHE A 319 3.47 -0.10 11.60
C PHE A 319 2.60 -0.66 12.72
N LEU A 320 3.05 -1.78 13.32
CA LEU A 320 2.49 -2.34 14.55
C LEU A 320 3.58 -2.39 15.64
N GLN A 321 3.20 -2.11 16.88
CA GLN A 321 4.16 -2.09 17.99
C GLN A 321 4.13 -3.38 18.81
N ASN A 322 2.94 -3.86 19.18
CA ASN A 322 2.79 -5.05 20.01
C ASN A 322 2.13 -6.18 19.20
N PRO A 323 2.76 -7.36 19.06
CA PRO A 323 2.22 -8.49 18.28
C PRO A 323 1.02 -9.18 18.96
N ASN A 324 0.75 -8.89 20.23
CA ASN A 324 -0.30 -9.54 21.02
C ASN A 324 -1.47 -8.62 21.36
N VAL A 325 -1.56 -7.44 20.72
CA VAL A 325 -2.63 -6.47 20.95
C VAL A 325 -3.22 -6.05 19.59
N PRO A 326 -4.52 -6.32 19.35
CA PRO A 326 -5.16 -5.92 18.12
C PRO A 326 -5.37 -4.40 18.10
N VAL A 327 -4.82 -3.73 17.09
CA VAL A 327 -5.04 -2.30 16.84
C VAL A 327 -5.30 -2.06 15.36
N PRO A 328 -6.03 -0.99 14.99
CA PRO A 328 -6.15 -0.58 13.60
C PRO A 328 -4.77 -0.41 12.95
N VAL A 329 -4.56 -1.05 11.81
CA VAL A 329 -3.33 -0.90 11.03
C VAL A 329 -3.37 0.45 10.32
N PRO A 330 -2.41 1.36 10.57
CA PRO A 330 -2.49 2.72 10.04
C PRO A 330 -2.13 2.79 8.56
N VAL A 331 -2.87 3.57 7.78
CA VAL A 331 -2.45 4.06 6.45
C VAL A 331 -1.53 5.26 6.64
N VAL A 332 -0.39 5.26 5.96
CA VAL A 332 0.64 6.30 6.11
C VAL A 332 0.25 7.55 5.33
N LYS A 333 0.29 8.73 5.97
CA LYS A 333 -0.16 10.00 5.36
C LYS A 333 0.85 11.14 5.41
N HIS A 334 2.02 10.94 6.01
CA HIS A 334 2.99 12.02 6.17
C HIS A 334 3.89 12.17 4.94
N SER A 335 4.21 13.41 4.59
CA SER A 335 5.04 13.77 3.45
C SER A 335 6.40 13.05 3.42
N GLY A 336 6.78 12.50 2.27
CA GLY A 336 8.06 11.81 2.08
C GLY A 336 8.07 10.34 2.52
N ALA A 337 6.96 9.83 3.04
CA ALA A 337 6.78 8.39 3.28
C ALA A 337 5.94 7.74 2.17
N GLU A 338 5.64 6.46 2.34
CA GLU A 338 4.86 5.62 1.43
C GLU A 338 3.36 5.92 1.51
N THR A 339 2.96 7.20 1.33
CA THR A 339 1.53 7.57 1.26
C THR A 339 0.87 6.96 0.03
N ASP A 340 -0.46 6.84 0.05
CA ASP A 340 -1.22 6.32 -1.09
C ASP A 340 -0.82 7.00 -2.39
N GLU A 341 -0.70 8.33 -2.39
CA GLU A 341 -0.33 9.09 -3.59
C GLU A 341 1.08 8.78 -4.09
N ALA A 342 2.04 8.65 -3.18
CA ALA A 342 3.41 8.31 -3.51
C ALA A 342 3.51 6.88 -4.08
N VAL A 343 2.77 5.95 -3.49
CA VAL A 343 2.67 4.55 -3.94
C VAL A 343 2.00 4.47 -5.31
N ILE A 344 0.86 5.14 -5.50
CA ILE A 344 0.11 5.19 -6.76
C ILE A 344 0.98 5.77 -7.87
N HIS A 345 1.63 6.92 -7.63
CA HIS A 345 2.56 7.51 -8.58
C HIS A 345 3.62 6.50 -9.00
N THR A 346 4.26 5.83 -8.03
CA THR A 346 5.33 4.87 -8.28
C THR A 346 4.82 3.64 -9.06
N CYS A 347 3.60 3.15 -8.76
CA CYS A 347 2.93 2.10 -9.53
C CYS A 347 2.68 2.53 -10.98
N VAL A 348 2.09 3.72 -11.19
CA VAL A 348 1.75 4.23 -12.52
C VAL A 348 3.02 4.51 -13.34
N SER A 349 4.04 5.14 -12.76
CA SER A 349 5.35 5.33 -13.39
C SER A 349 5.99 4.01 -13.82
N SER A 350 5.91 2.99 -12.97
CA SER A 350 6.41 1.64 -13.30
C SER A 350 5.66 1.05 -14.51
N LYS A 351 4.34 1.19 -14.56
CA LYS A 351 3.52 0.72 -15.70
C LYS A 351 3.78 1.49 -16.98
N LYS A 352 4.01 2.81 -16.93
CA LYS A 352 4.42 3.62 -18.09
C LYS A 352 5.75 3.15 -18.67
N LEU A 353 6.64 2.69 -17.81
CA LEU A 353 7.87 2.02 -18.22
C LEU A 353 7.63 0.59 -18.74
N GLY A 354 6.40 0.06 -18.73
CA GLY A 354 6.09 -1.30 -19.15
C GLY A 354 6.55 -2.39 -18.16
N LEU A 355 6.77 -2.02 -16.89
CA LEU A 355 7.02 -2.98 -15.81
C LEU A 355 5.69 -3.56 -15.32
N LYS A 356 5.70 -4.83 -14.94
CA LYS A 356 4.65 -5.49 -14.17
C LYS A 356 4.77 -5.11 -12.70
N VAL A 357 3.67 -4.69 -12.10
CA VAL A 357 3.66 -4.15 -10.73
C VAL A 357 3.05 -5.17 -9.78
N MET A 358 3.80 -5.53 -8.74
CA MET A 358 3.27 -6.15 -7.54
C MET A 358 3.09 -5.08 -6.47
N LEU A 359 1.86 -4.86 -6.00
CA LEU A 359 1.63 -4.09 -4.79
C LEU A 359 1.74 -5.02 -3.58
N LYS A 360 2.70 -4.75 -2.70
CA LYS A 360 3.05 -5.63 -1.58
C LYS A 360 3.01 -4.85 -0.26
N PRO A 361 1.81 -4.53 0.26
CA PRO A 361 1.70 -3.90 1.57
C PRO A 361 2.29 -4.80 2.66
N GLN A 362 3.13 -4.22 3.52
CA GLN A 362 3.86 -4.95 4.57
C GLN A 362 3.66 -4.33 5.95
N ILE A 363 3.68 -5.18 6.98
CA ILE A 363 3.72 -4.75 8.37
C ILE A 363 5.18 -4.68 8.80
N TRP A 364 5.58 -3.53 9.34
CA TRP A 364 6.82 -3.38 10.08
C TRP A 364 6.52 -3.42 11.58
N MET A 365 7.36 -4.11 12.35
CA MET A 365 7.24 -4.20 13.80
C MET A 365 8.47 -3.64 14.52
N GLY A 366 8.23 -2.84 15.56
CA GLY A 366 9.29 -2.21 16.34
C GLY A 366 9.84 -3.10 17.45
N GLY A 367 11.08 -2.82 17.87
CA GLY A 367 11.70 -3.43 19.05
C GLY A 367 12.23 -4.85 18.82
N GLY A 368 12.77 -5.13 17.62
CA GLY A 368 13.35 -6.44 17.28
C GLY A 368 12.32 -7.54 17.02
N ARG A 369 11.03 -7.18 16.92
CA ARG A 369 9.93 -8.06 16.56
C ARG A 369 9.70 -8.05 15.06
N TRP A 370 9.01 -9.05 14.56
CA TRP A 370 8.68 -9.18 13.14
C TRP A 370 7.25 -9.71 12.96
N PRO A 371 6.65 -9.62 11.75
CA PRO A 371 5.25 -9.99 11.52
C PRO A 371 4.90 -11.43 11.91
N GLY A 372 5.87 -12.35 11.90
CA GLY A 372 5.67 -13.74 12.33
C GLY A 372 5.38 -13.89 13.83
N ASP A 373 5.67 -12.87 14.65
CA ASP A 373 5.40 -12.89 16.09
C ASP A 373 3.93 -12.64 16.44
N ILE A 374 3.11 -12.15 15.50
CA ILE A 374 1.71 -11.76 15.71
C ILE A 374 0.90 -12.95 16.22
N GLU A 375 0.42 -12.84 17.45
CA GLU A 375 -0.33 -13.89 18.15
C GLU A 375 -1.27 -13.24 19.16
N MET A 376 -2.58 -13.27 18.88
CA MET A 376 -3.55 -12.63 19.76
C MET A 376 -3.85 -13.50 20.99
N GLN A 377 -4.19 -12.84 22.10
CA GLN A 377 -4.34 -13.49 23.41
C GLN A 377 -5.58 -14.38 23.51
N ASP A 378 -6.65 -14.04 22.78
CA ASP A 378 -7.89 -14.79 22.77
C ASP A 378 -8.66 -14.60 21.44
N GLU A 379 -9.79 -15.31 21.30
CA GLU A 379 -10.61 -15.28 20.09
C GLU A 379 -11.24 -13.90 19.81
N LYS A 380 -11.51 -13.09 20.84
CA LYS A 380 -12.04 -11.74 20.66
C LYS A 380 -10.95 -10.86 20.05
N ASP A 381 -9.73 -10.97 20.54
CA ASP A 381 -8.60 -10.22 20.01
C ASP A 381 -8.23 -10.66 18.60
N TRP A 382 -8.31 -11.96 18.29
CA TRP A 382 -8.15 -12.45 16.93
C TRP A 382 -9.18 -11.89 15.95
N LYS A 383 -10.46 -11.86 16.34
CA LYS A 383 -11.51 -11.24 15.53
C LYS A 383 -11.25 -9.75 15.30
N ALA A 384 -10.81 -9.03 16.33
CA ALA A 384 -10.46 -7.62 16.20
C ALA A 384 -9.26 -7.43 15.26
N PHE A 385 -8.21 -8.24 15.40
CA PHE A 385 -7.04 -8.21 14.53
C PHE A 385 -7.42 -8.43 13.06
N PHE A 386 -8.13 -9.52 12.74
CA PHE A 386 -8.51 -9.80 11.35
C PHE A 386 -9.51 -8.77 10.79
N LYS A 387 -10.36 -8.16 11.62
CA LYS A 387 -11.18 -7.01 11.19
C LYS A 387 -10.30 -5.84 10.74
N TYR A 388 -9.32 -5.45 11.57
CA TYR A 388 -8.41 -4.34 11.25
C TYR A 388 -7.50 -4.66 10.05
N TYR A 389 -6.99 -5.88 9.98
CA TYR A 389 -6.14 -6.33 8.89
C TYR A 389 -6.92 -6.45 7.57
N ASN A 390 -8.16 -6.97 7.60
CA ASN A 390 -9.05 -6.98 6.43
C ASN A 390 -9.34 -5.56 5.93
N HIS A 391 -9.66 -4.61 6.82
CA HIS A 391 -9.88 -3.22 6.43
C HIS A 391 -8.64 -2.62 5.73
N TRP A 392 -7.44 -2.91 6.25
CA TRP A 392 -6.17 -2.42 5.69
C TRP A 392 -5.83 -3.08 4.34
N ILE A 393 -6.01 -4.38 4.18
CA ILE A 393 -5.80 -5.07 2.90
C ILE A 393 -6.83 -4.63 1.86
N ILE A 394 -8.09 -4.46 2.24
CA ILE A 394 -9.15 -4.00 1.32
C ILE A 394 -8.89 -2.59 0.82
N HIS A 395 -8.30 -1.72 1.64
CA HIS A 395 -7.82 -0.42 1.18
C HIS A 395 -6.84 -0.57 0.00
N TYR A 396 -5.81 -1.42 0.12
CA TYR A 396 -4.88 -1.67 -1.00
C TYR A 396 -5.50 -2.45 -2.15
N ALA A 397 -6.51 -3.29 -1.91
CA ALA A 397 -7.26 -3.94 -2.98
C ALA A 397 -8.05 -2.94 -3.83
N ILE A 398 -8.61 -1.89 -3.22
CA ILE A 398 -9.26 -0.79 -3.95
C ILE A 398 -8.22 -0.04 -4.80
N LEU A 399 -7.06 0.28 -4.22
CA LEU A 399 -5.97 0.92 -4.99
C LEU A 399 -5.49 0.03 -6.14
N ALA A 400 -5.34 -1.27 -5.91
CA ALA A 400 -4.94 -2.22 -6.93
C ALA A 400 -5.96 -2.31 -8.08
N GLU A 401 -7.27 -2.25 -7.77
CA GLU A 401 -8.33 -2.26 -8.77
C GLU A 401 -8.40 -0.94 -9.55
N LEU A 402 -8.33 0.21 -8.86
CA LEU A 402 -8.38 1.55 -9.47
C LEU A 402 -7.21 1.77 -10.44
N TYR A 403 -6.01 1.39 -10.05
CA TYR A 403 -4.79 1.66 -10.83
C TYR A 403 -4.29 0.43 -11.61
N ASP A 404 -5.13 -0.61 -11.71
CA ASP A 404 -4.92 -1.80 -12.53
C ASP A 404 -3.58 -2.50 -12.23
N VAL A 405 -3.25 -2.65 -10.94
CA VAL A 405 -2.02 -3.34 -10.51
C VAL A 405 -2.05 -4.80 -11.00
N ASP A 406 -0.91 -5.34 -11.44
CA ASP A 406 -0.85 -6.68 -12.04
C ASP A 406 -0.95 -7.83 -11.02
N LEU A 407 -0.45 -7.60 -9.80
CA LEU A 407 -0.41 -8.58 -8.71
C LEU A 407 -0.53 -7.90 -7.34
N LEU A 408 -1.45 -8.36 -6.48
CA LEU A 408 -1.56 -7.91 -5.09
C LEU A 408 -1.08 -9.00 -4.14
N CYS A 409 -0.14 -8.67 -3.27
CA CYS A 409 0.33 -9.55 -2.20
C CYS A 409 -0.42 -9.24 -0.89
N LEU A 410 -1.17 -10.21 -0.38
CA LEU A 410 -2.10 -10.00 0.74
C LEU A 410 -1.44 -10.00 2.12
N GLY A 411 -0.17 -10.37 2.22
CA GLY A 411 0.58 -10.43 3.47
C GLY A 411 2.00 -10.95 3.23
N THR A 412 2.87 -10.73 4.22
CA THR A 412 4.29 -11.11 4.16
C THR A 412 4.73 -11.65 5.52
N GLU A 413 5.18 -12.90 5.56
CA GLU A 413 5.84 -13.55 6.71
C GLU A 413 5.05 -13.57 8.03
N MET A 414 3.72 -13.65 7.97
CA MET A 414 2.82 -13.65 9.12
C MET A 414 2.59 -15.06 9.68
N VAL A 415 3.70 -15.76 9.98
CA VAL A 415 3.79 -17.19 10.32
C VAL A 415 2.64 -17.72 11.17
N LYS A 416 2.48 -17.24 12.40
CA LYS A 416 1.45 -17.76 13.32
C LYS A 416 0.03 -17.55 12.81
N THR A 417 -0.21 -16.42 12.15
CA THR A 417 -1.54 -16.11 11.61
C THR A 417 -1.92 -17.08 10.49
N THR A 418 -0.98 -17.46 9.61
CA THR A 418 -1.28 -18.35 8.48
C THR A 418 -1.37 -19.81 8.90
N THR A 419 -0.63 -20.22 9.94
CA THR A 419 -0.66 -21.60 10.46
C THR A 419 -1.83 -21.87 11.39
N GLU A 420 -2.30 -20.87 12.15
CA GLU A 420 -3.33 -21.06 13.19
C GLU A 420 -4.72 -20.51 12.79
N ARG A 421 -4.78 -19.56 11.85
CA ARG A 421 -6.00 -18.79 11.53
C ARG A 421 -6.43 -18.95 10.07
N GLU A 422 -6.34 -20.16 9.54
CA GLU A 422 -6.68 -20.48 8.14
C GLU A 422 -8.06 -19.95 7.72
N SER A 423 -9.08 -20.13 8.56
CA SER A 423 -10.45 -19.71 8.22
C SER A 423 -10.63 -18.20 8.10
N ASP A 424 -9.87 -17.41 8.86
CA ASP A 424 -9.92 -15.95 8.78
C ASP A 424 -9.18 -15.44 7.54
N TRP A 425 -8.05 -16.07 7.19
CA TRP A 425 -7.35 -15.81 5.94
C TRP A 425 -8.20 -16.11 4.71
N ARG A 426 -8.91 -17.25 4.68
CA ARG A 426 -9.84 -17.57 3.57
C ARG A 426 -10.92 -16.51 3.41
N LYS A 427 -11.52 -16.03 4.51
CA LYS A 427 -12.49 -14.92 4.47
C LYS A 427 -11.87 -13.64 3.91
N LEU A 428 -10.66 -13.29 4.33
CA LEU A 428 -9.94 -12.12 3.84
C LEU A 428 -9.66 -12.23 2.33
N ILE A 429 -9.19 -13.38 1.85
CA ILE A 429 -8.94 -13.60 0.42
C ILE A 429 -10.24 -13.45 -0.39
N GLN A 430 -11.35 -14.02 0.09
CA GLN A 430 -12.66 -13.88 -0.54
C GLN A 430 -13.15 -12.42 -0.55
N SER A 431 -12.91 -11.66 0.51
CA SER A 431 -13.20 -10.22 0.57
C SER A 431 -12.34 -9.44 -0.43
N ALA A 432 -11.05 -9.76 -0.55
CA ALA A 432 -10.17 -9.12 -1.53
C ALA A 432 -10.61 -9.40 -2.97
N ARG A 433 -11.00 -10.64 -3.30
CA ARG A 433 -11.50 -11.04 -4.64
C ARG A 433 -12.77 -10.32 -5.09
N LYS A 434 -13.63 -9.94 -4.16
CA LYS A 434 -14.84 -9.15 -4.46
C LYS A 434 -14.51 -7.69 -4.83
N ILE A 435 -13.31 -7.22 -4.52
CA ILE A 435 -12.84 -5.85 -4.83
C ILE A 435 -11.93 -5.86 -6.05
N TYR A 436 -10.91 -6.72 -6.04
CA TYR A 436 -9.81 -6.73 -6.97
C TYR A 436 -9.82 -7.99 -7.84
N HIS A 437 -9.79 -7.78 -9.16
CA HIS A 437 -9.95 -8.85 -10.16
C HIS A 437 -8.62 -9.31 -10.76
N GLY A 438 -7.49 -8.70 -10.38
CA GLY A 438 -6.17 -9.13 -10.82
C GLY A 438 -5.63 -10.31 -10.01
N ASN A 439 -4.33 -10.57 -10.16
CA ASN A 439 -3.70 -11.75 -9.56
C ASN A 439 -3.46 -11.54 -8.05
N LEU A 440 -3.74 -12.55 -7.23
CA LEU A 440 -3.45 -12.56 -5.79
C LEU A 440 -2.31 -13.52 -5.44
N THR A 441 -1.49 -13.11 -4.47
CA THR A 441 -0.46 -13.93 -3.84
C THR A 441 -0.35 -13.64 -2.34
N TYR A 442 0.45 -14.45 -1.65
CA TYR A 442 0.94 -14.23 -0.30
C TYR A 442 2.44 -14.51 -0.28
N ALA A 443 3.23 -13.72 0.44
CA ALA A 443 4.69 -13.87 0.54
C ALA A 443 5.06 -14.62 1.82
N ALA A 444 5.11 -15.95 1.75
CA ALA A 444 5.41 -16.77 2.91
C ALA A 444 6.89 -16.70 3.30
N ASN A 445 7.17 -16.71 4.60
CA ASN A 445 8.50 -16.98 5.11
C ASN A 445 8.93 -18.40 4.71
N TRP A 446 10.23 -18.58 4.49
CA TRP A 446 10.81 -19.88 4.24
C TRP A 446 10.62 -20.85 5.44
N GLY A 447 10.82 -22.14 5.19
CA GLY A 447 10.75 -23.16 6.23
C GLY A 447 9.32 -23.56 6.56
N GLU A 448 8.99 -23.56 7.85
CA GLU A 448 7.74 -24.14 8.36
C GLU A 448 6.49 -23.50 7.76
N GLU A 449 6.45 -22.16 7.66
CA GLU A 449 5.29 -21.46 7.10
C GLU A 449 5.03 -21.89 5.65
N PHE A 450 6.00 -21.68 4.76
CA PHE A 450 5.85 -22.02 3.34
C PHE A 450 5.48 -23.49 3.10
N GLU A 451 6.12 -24.40 3.84
CA GLU A 451 5.94 -25.85 3.65
C GLU A 451 4.57 -26.35 4.15
N HIS A 452 3.86 -25.59 5.01
CA HIS A 452 2.60 -26.03 5.64
C HIS A 452 1.38 -25.12 5.39
N ILE A 453 1.53 -23.96 4.74
CA ILE A 453 0.39 -23.12 4.34
C ILE A 453 -0.60 -23.94 3.51
N LYS A 454 -1.88 -23.83 3.89
CA LYS A 454 -3.00 -24.52 3.24
C LYS A 454 -3.84 -23.62 2.34
N LEU A 455 -3.44 -22.36 2.19
CA LEU A 455 -4.22 -21.30 1.52
C LEU A 455 -3.89 -21.13 0.04
N TRP A 456 -2.89 -21.86 -0.48
CA TRP A 456 -2.40 -21.67 -1.86
C TRP A 456 -3.45 -21.98 -2.93
N ASP A 457 -4.50 -22.75 -2.61
CA ASP A 457 -5.60 -23.05 -3.52
C ASP A 457 -6.46 -21.81 -3.87
N GLU A 458 -6.56 -20.83 -2.97
CA GLU A 458 -7.33 -19.59 -3.12
C GLU A 458 -6.55 -18.48 -3.86
N LEU A 459 -5.24 -18.69 -4.07
CA LEU A 459 -4.31 -17.72 -4.66
C LEU A 459 -3.94 -18.10 -6.10
N ASP A 460 -3.49 -17.12 -6.89
CA ASP A 460 -3.07 -17.35 -8.28
C ASP A 460 -1.61 -17.80 -8.37
N TYR A 461 -0.79 -17.28 -7.46
CA TYR A 461 0.63 -17.60 -7.33
C TYR A 461 0.96 -18.01 -5.91
N ILE A 462 1.89 -18.95 -5.79
CA ILE A 462 2.60 -19.23 -4.54
C ILE A 462 3.73 -18.22 -4.42
N GLY A 463 3.76 -17.43 -3.35
CA GLY A 463 4.83 -16.49 -3.06
C GLY A 463 5.75 -17.00 -1.95
N LEU A 464 7.06 -16.93 -2.19
CA LEU A 464 8.07 -17.35 -1.22
C LEU A 464 9.15 -16.27 -1.04
N ASN A 465 9.35 -15.85 0.21
CA ASN A 465 10.54 -15.16 0.66
C ASN A 465 11.64 -16.20 0.95
N CYS A 466 12.49 -16.46 -0.03
CA CYS A 466 13.38 -17.63 -0.07
C CYS A 466 14.75 -17.37 0.59
N TYR A 467 14.78 -17.28 1.92
CA TYR A 467 16.01 -17.08 2.69
C TYR A 467 16.54 -18.34 3.40
N TYR A 468 16.36 -19.52 2.77
CA TYR A 468 17.01 -20.74 3.24
C TYR A 468 18.55 -20.60 3.17
N PRO A 469 19.30 -20.92 4.25
CA PRO A 469 20.77 -20.96 4.20
C PRO A 469 21.28 -21.95 3.14
N LEU A 470 22.31 -21.55 2.39
CA LEU A 470 22.92 -22.42 1.38
C LEU A 470 24.07 -23.26 1.97
N SER A 471 24.77 -22.79 3.01
CA SER A 471 25.87 -23.51 3.66
C SER A 471 26.17 -22.96 5.05
N GLN A 472 26.72 -23.80 5.93
CA GLN A 472 27.26 -23.38 7.23
C GLN A 472 28.79 -23.17 7.23
N LYS A 473 29.46 -23.42 6.10
CA LYS A 473 30.91 -23.23 5.95
C LYS A 473 31.25 -21.76 5.66
N ASP A 474 32.43 -21.31 6.11
CA ASP A 474 32.95 -19.97 5.79
C ASP A 474 33.35 -19.84 4.32
N ASN A 475 33.80 -20.93 3.69
CA ASN A 475 34.15 -20.96 2.27
C ASN A 475 33.72 -22.27 1.61
N PRO A 476 32.41 -22.47 1.33
CA PRO A 476 31.94 -23.59 0.55
C PRO A 476 32.39 -23.46 -0.91
N SER A 477 32.49 -24.58 -1.62
CA SER A 477 32.64 -24.58 -3.06
C SER A 477 31.32 -24.21 -3.76
N ASP A 478 31.40 -23.68 -4.99
CA ASP A 478 30.19 -23.35 -5.77
C ASP A 478 29.33 -24.59 -6.05
N ARG A 479 29.95 -25.77 -6.16
CA ARG A 479 29.25 -27.04 -6.30
C ARG A 479 28.37 -27.34 -5.08
N GLU A 480 28.87 -27.08 -3.88
CA GLU A 480 28.10 -27.29 -2.64
C GLU A 480 26.93 -26.31 -2.54
N LEU A 481 27.16 -25.03 -2.89
CA LEU A 481 26.09 -24.03 -2.93
C LEU A 481 24.98 -24.40 -3.93
N VAL A 482 25.35 -24.85 -5.14
CA VAL A 482 24.42 -25.34 -6.16
C VAL A 482 23.62 -26.55 -5.65
N GLN A 483 24.29 -27.56 -5.10
CA GLN A 483 23.63 -28.76 -4.58
C GLN A 483 22.64 -28.44 -3.45
N SER A 484 23.02 -27.50 -2.57
CA SER A 484 22.16 -27.03 -1.48
C SER A 484 20.91 -26.33 -2.02
N PHE A 485 21.08 -25.40 -2.95
CA PHE A 485 19.95 -24.68 -3.55
C PHE A 485 19.05 -25.58 -4.40
N GLU A 486 19.60 -26.55 -5.13
CA GLU A 486 18.79 -27.59 -5.79
C GLU A 486 17.95 -28.40 -4.79
N GLY A 487 18.48 -28.67 -3.59
CA GLY A 487 17.74 -29.28 -2.49
C GLY A 487 16.56 -28.41 -2.04
N ILE A 488 16.77 -27.10 -1.91
CA ILE A 488 15.72 -26.13 -1.61
C ILE A 488 14.66 -26.13 -2.72
N LEU A 489 15.05 -26.07 -4.00
CA LEU A 489 14.12 -26.10 -5.13
C LEU A 489 13.26 -27.38 -5.19
N LYS A 490 13.76 -28.53 -4.69
CA LYS A 490 12.92 -29.74 -4.56
C LYS A 490 11.77 -29.54 -3.58
N LYS A 491 12.00 -28.86 -2.45
CA LYS A 491 10.95 -28.51 -1.49
C LYS A 491 9.92 -27.57 -2.12
N VAL A 492 10.40 -26.52 -2.80
CA VAL A 492 9.54 -25.55 -3.48
C VAL A 492 8.70 -26.21 -4.57
N LYS A 493 9.32 -27.06 -5.40
CA LYS A 493 8.61 -27.82 -6.43
C LYS A 493 7.53 -28.73 -5.85
N LYS A 494 7.78 -29.39 -4.71
CA LYS A 494 6.79 -30.24 -4.04
C LYS A 494 5.52 -29.44 -3.68
N VAL A 495 5.66 -28.24 -3.11
CA VAL A 495 4.52 -27.37 -2.78
C VAL A 495 3.81 -26.91 -4.06
N SER A 496 4.57 -26.48 -5.08
CA SER A 496 4.00 -26.10 -6.38
C SER A 496 3.16 -27.22 -7.00
N GLU A 497 3.66 -28.47 -6.99
CA GLU A 497 2.95 -29.62 -7.54
C GLU A 497 1.74 -30.04 -6.70
N GLN A 498 1.82 -29.92 -5.38
CA GLN A 498 0.73 -30.21 -4.46
C GLN A 498 -0.49 -29.33 -4.73
N PHE A 499 -0.28 -28.01 -4.91
CA PHE A 499 -1.37 -27.07 -5.16
C PHE A 499 -1.64 -26.81 -6.64
N ARG A 500 -0.75 -27.30 -7.53
CA ARG A 500 -0.77 -27.04 -8.99
C ARG A 500 -0.76 -25.55 -9.31
N LYS A 501 0.06 -24.79 -8.57
CA LYS A 501 0.19 -23.34 -8.73
C LYS A 501 1.64 -22.97 -9.06
N PRO A 502 1.87 -21.98 -9.92
CA PRO A 502 3.20 -21.44 -10.17
C PRO A 502 3.76 -20.72 -8.94
N VAL A 503 5.08 -20.69 -8.82
CA VAL A 503 5.81 -20.04 -7.73
C VAL A 503 6.49 -18.76 -8.23
N ILE A 504 6.37 -17.68 -7.47
CA ILE A 504 7.19 -16.48 -7.59
C ILE A 504 8.06 -16.41 -6.32
N PHE A 505 9.37 -16.26 -6.49
CA PHE A 505 10.22 -15.86 -5.36
C PHE A 505 9.94 -14.38 -5.08
N THR A 506 9.01 -14.11 -4.17
CA THR A 506 8.53 -12.77 -3.83
C THR A 506 9.60 -11.94 -3.16
N GLU A 507 10.54 -12.60 -2.46
CA GLU A 507 11.82 -12.06 -2.04
C GLU A 507 12.89 -13.14 -2.09
N ILE A 508 14.10 -12.74 -2.43
CA ILE A 508 15.34 -13.47 -2.21
C ILE A 508 16.48 -12.46 -2.33
N GLY A 509 17.50 -12.59 -1.50
CA GLY A 509 18.60 -11.65 -1.48
C GLY A 509 19.74 -12.16 -0.62
N PHE A 510 20.91 -11.54 -0.81
CA PHE A 510 22.11 -11.80 -0.04
C PHE A 510 22.84 -10.47 0.13
N ALA A 511 23.16 -10.10 1.37
CA ALA A 511 23.99 -8.94 1.66
C ALA A 511 25.42 -9.10 1.10
N SER A 512 26.09 -8.01 0.74
CA SER A 512 27.49 -7.99 0.29
C SER A 512 28.46 -8.00 1.46
N VAL A 513 28.43 -9.11 2.20
CA VAL A 513 29.26 -9.40 3.36
C VAL A 513 29.96 -10.74 3.21
N GLU A 514 30.87 -11.06 4.12
CA GLU A 514 31.46 -12.41 4.22
C GLU A 514 30.42 -13.50 4.52
N ALA A 515 30.51 -14.63 3.82
CA ALA A 515 29.65 -15.81 3.98
C ALA A 515 28.13 -15.56 4.10
N PRO A 516 27.50 -14.77 3.20
CA PRO A 516 26.10 -14.37 3.33
C PRO A 516 25.13 -15.57 3.17
N TRP A 517 25.60 -16.68 2.58
CA TRP A 517 24.86 -17.94 2.48
C TRP A 517 24.56 -18.62 3.82
N LYS A 518 25.22 -18.24 4.92
CA LYS A 518 24.96 -18.81 6.25
C LYS A 518 23.64 -18.33 6.83
N LYS A 519 23.36 -17.04 6.68
CA LYS A 519 22.16 -16.39 7.18
C LYS A 519 21.71 -15.30 6.19
N PRO A 520 21.07 -15.71 5.08
CA PRO A 520 20.79 -14.79 3.98
C PRO A 520 19.71 -13.75 4.29
N HIS A 521 18.92 -13.93 5.36
CA HIS A 521 17.89 -12.97 5.80
C HIS A 521 18.44 -11.84 6.69
N GLU A 522 19.60 -12.01 7.32
CA GLU A 522 20.09 -11.05 8.30
C GLU A 522 20.75 -9.83 7.61
N ASP A 523 20.37 -8.63 8.07
CA ASP A 523 21.05 -7.37 7.73
C ASP A 523 22.22 -7.16 8.71
N TRP A 524 23.39 -7.63 8.31
CA TRP A 524 24.50 -7.87 9.22
C TRP A 524 25.34 -6.66 9.61
N GLY A 525 24.95 -5.42 9.28
CA GLY A 525 25.67 -4.22 9.71
C GLY A 525 27.19 -4.28 9.49
N ASP A 526 27.95 -4.41 10.59
CA ASP A 526 29.42 -4.30 10.71
C ASP A 526 30.23 -5.50 10.20
N LEU A 527 29.62 -6.49 9.53
CA LEU A 527 30.40 -7.54 8.86
C LEU A 527 31.26 -6.96 7.72
N SER A 528 32.39 -7.61 7.47
CA SER A 528 33.31 -7.19 6.41
C SER A 528 32.64 -7.25 5.05
N PHE A 529 32.73 -6.14 4.31
CA PHE A 529 32.24 -6.02 2.95
C PHE A 529 32.88 -7.08 2.03
N ASN A 530 32.04 -7.87 1.35
CA ASN A 530 32.48 -8.80 0.32
C ASN A 530 31.40 -8.94 -0.77
N ALA A 531 31.56 -8.18 -1.85
CA ALA A 531 30.63 -8.21 -2.97
C ALA A 531 30.80 -9.44 -3.90
N ASP A 532 31.94 -10.13 -3.85
CA ASP A 532 32.14 -11.38 -4.59
C ASP A 532 31.34 -12.53 -3.99
N HIS A 533 31.20 -12.56 -2.67
CA HIS A 533 30.34 -13.53 -1.98
C HIS A 533 28.86 -13.33 -2.30
N GLN A 534 28.39 -12.07 -2.35
CA GLN A 534 27.05 -11.77 -2.87
C GLN A 534 26.90 -12.24 -4.32
N LYS A 535 27.86 -11.90 -5.19
CA LYS A 535 27.84 -12.31 -6.61
C LYS A 535 27.72 -13.83 -6.76
N ARG A 536 28.49 -14.62 -5.99
CA ARG A 536 28.43 -16.10 -6.01
C ARG A 536 27.03 -16.61 -5.69
N CYS A 537 26.35 -16.05 -4.69
CA CYS A 537 24.97 -16.44 -4.36
C CYS A 537 24.01 -16.16 -5.52
N TYR A 538 24.10 -14.98 -6.16
CA TYR A 538 23.27 -14.65 -7.32
C TYR A 538 23.51 -15.63 -8.48
N GLU A 539 24.76 -15.98 -8.78
CA GLU A 539 25.09 -16.96 -9.83
C GLU A 539 24.50 -18.34 -9.55
N VAL A 540 24.57 -18.80 -8.30
CA VAL A 540 23.99 -20.08 -7.84
C VAL A 540 22.49 -20.09 -8.06
N VAL A 541 21.78 -19.06 -7.56
CA VAL A 541 20.32 -18.98 -7.66
C VAL A 541 19.88 -19.03 -9.12
N PHE A 542 20.41 -18.13 -9.96
CA PHE A 542 19.99 -18.04 -11.34
C PHE A 542 20.29 -19.33 -12.13
N LYS A 543 21.45 -19.95 -11.91
CA LYS A 543 21.81 -21.22 -12.57
C LYS A 543 20.81 -22.33 -12.25
N CYS A 544 20.32 -22.40 -11.03
CA CYS A 544 19.43 -23.47 -10.60
C CYS A 544 17.96 -23.25 -11.01
N ILE A 545 17.50 -21.99 -11.11
CA ILE A 545 16.11 -21.68 -11.51
C ILE A 545 15.92 -21.69 -13.03
N GLU A 546 16.99 -21.68 -13.81
CA GLU A 546 16.93 -21.77 -15.27
C GLU A 546 16.12 -22.99 -15.73
N GLY A 547 15.19 -22.75 -16.66
CA GLY A 547 14.38 -23.81 -17.28
C GLY A 547 13.39 -24.49 -16.35
N LYS A 548 13.05 -23.89 -15.18
CA LYS A 548 12.04 -24.43 -14.26
C LYS A 548 10.66 -23.82 -14.58
N PRO A 549 9.76 -24.54 -15.28
CA PRO A 549 8.47 -23.96 -15.72
C PRO A 549 7.53 -23.59 -14.57
N TRP A 550 7.67 -24.24 -13.42
CA TRP A 550 6.91 -23.93 -12.20
C TRP A 550 7.38 -22.65 -11.52
N CYS A 551 8.60 -22.16 -11.82
CA CYS A 551 9.09 -20.87 -11.37
C CYS A 551 8.67 -19.80 -12.37
N ARG A 552 7.87 -18.83 -11.92
CA ARG A 552 7.30 -17.74 -12.74
C ARG A 552 7.85 -16.38 -12.37
N GLY A 553 8.87 -16.31 -11.53
CA GLY A 553 9.60 -15.07 -11.35
C GLY A 553 10.47 -15.01 -10.12
N ILE A 554 11.28 -13.96 -10.09
CA ILE A 554 12.17 -13.59 -9.01
C ILE A 554 12.11 -12.08 -8.80
N LEU A 555 11.83 -11.68 -7.56
CA LEU A 555 11.87 -10.30 -7.10
C LEU A 555 12.98 -10.19 -6.06
N TRP A 556 14.15 -9.73 -6.49
CA TRP A 556 15.31 -9.61 -5.62
C TRP A 556 15.09 -8.57 -4.52
N TRP A 557 15.43 -8.91 -3.29
CA TRP A 557 15.63 -7.93 -2.23
C TRP A 557 17.06 -7.40 -2.35
N LYS A 558 17.27 -6.13 -2.73
CA LYS A 558 16.29 -5.07 -3.07
C LYS A 558 16.89 -4.09 -4.07
N PHE A 559 16.08 -3.18 -4.63
CA PHE A 559 16.55 -2.04 -5.41
C PHE A 559 16.06 -0.72 -4.78
N PRO A 560 16.91 0.30 -4.62
CA PRO A 560 16.58 1.48 -3.85
C PRO A 560 15.83 2.54 -4.67
N SER A 561 14.90 3.27 -4.03
CA SER A 561 14.22 4.42 -4.66
C SER A 561 15.07 5.69 -4.77
N ASP A 562 16.03 5.89 -3.86
CA ASP A 562 17.02 6.97 -3.94
C ASP A 562 18.40 6.39 -4.22
N MET A 563 18.81 6.30 -5.49
CA MET A 563 20.11 5.71 -5.84
C MET A 563 21.31 6.49 -5.27
N ASP A 564 21.14 7.75 -4.84
CA ASP A 564 22.19 8.62 -4.30
C ASP A 564 22.22 8.66 -2.75
N SER A 565 21.37 7.87 -2.08
CA SER A 565 21.20 7.94 -0.64
C SER A 565 22.51 7.68 0.10
N ARG A 566 22.99 8.70 0.84
CA ARG A 566 24.18 8.61 1.71
C ARG A 566 23.98 7.66 2.90
N ARG A 567 22.74 7.21 3.14
CA ARG A 567 22.41 6.22 4.17
C ARG A 567 22.67 4.79 3.71
N ARG A 568 22.93 4.57 2.42
CA ARG A 568 23.24 3.25 1.88
C ARG A 568 24.62 2.80 2.37
N ARG A 569 24.68 1.56 2.88
CA ARG A 569 25.92 0.87 3.21
C ARG A 569 26.33 -0.03 2.06
N ASP A 570 27.63 -0.11 1.79
CA ASP A 570 28.17 -1.06 0.81
C ASP A 570 27.86 -2.51 1.18
N THR A 571 27.58 -2.80 2.44
CA THR A 571 27.22 -4.14 2.97
C THR A 571 25.75 -4.49 2.79
N ASP A 572 24.92 -3.65 2.17
CA ASP A 572 23.49 -3.91 2.00
C ASP A 572 23.17 -5.01 0.95
N PHE A 573 21.88 -5.29 0.80
CA PHE A 573 21.34 -6.30 -0.12
C PHE A 573 21.32 -5.87 -1.59
N SER A 574 21.43 -4.58 -1.90
CA SER A 574 21.29 -4.09 -3.27
C SER A 574 22.47 -4.55 -4.12
N PRO A 575 22.25 -5.09 -5.33
CA PRO A 575 23.34 -5.40 -6.23
C PRO A 575 23.85 -4.16 -6.98
N TYR A 576 23.15 -3.01 -6.91
CA TYR A 576 23.49 -1.80 -7.66
C TYR A 576 24.92 -1.32 -7.37
N ASN A 577 25.69 -1.04 -8.42
CA ASN A 577 27.11 -0.70 -8.38
C ASN A 577 28.02 -1.77 -7.75
N LYS A 578 27.60 -3.05 -7.77
CA LYS A 578 28.36 -4.20 -7.27
C LYS A 578 28.48 -5.30 -8.34
N PRO A 579 29.44 -6.23 -8.23
CA PRO A 579 29.62 -7.31 -9.20
C PRO A 579 28.36 -8.18 -9.43
N ALA A 580 27.47 -8.29 -8.44
CA ALA A 580 26.18 -8.96 -8.57
C ALA A 580 25.25 -8.31 -9.62
N GLU A 581 25.38 -7.00 -9.88
CA GLU A 581 24.65 -6.31 -10.94
C GLU A 581 24.91 -6.92 -12.32
N GLY A 582 26.17 -7.25 -12.60
CA GLY A 582 26.56 -7.89 -13.87
C GLY A 582 25.95 -9.28 -14.03
N VAL A 583 25.75 -10.01 -12.93
CA VAL A 583 25.07 -11.30 -12.93
C VAL A 583 23.60 -11.12 -13.24
N VAL A 584 22.92 -10.16 -12.60
CA VAL A 584 21.51 -9.83 -12.88
C VAL A 584 21.34 -9.46 -14.34
N LYS A 585 22.13 -8.52 -14.86
CA LYS A 585 22.03 -8.05 -16.26
C LYS A 585 22.19 -9.20 -17.26
N LYS A 586 23.16 -10.08 -17.03
CA LYS A 586 23.38 -11.27 -17.87
C LYS A 586 22.15 -12.18 -17.87
N TRP A 587 21.58 -12.43 -16.70
CA TRP A 587 20.47 -13.38 -16.56
C TRP A 587 19.13 -12.82 -17.03
N PHE A 588 18.80 -11.58 -16.67
CA PHE A 588 17.59 -10.91 -17.13
C PHE A 588 17.56 -10.69 -18.64
N GLY A 589 18.73 -10.62 -19.30
CA GLY A 589 18.83 -10.62 -20.76
C GLY A 589 18.67 -12.00 -21.42
N LYS A 590 18.78 -13.10 -20.64
CA LYS A 590 18.71 -14.49 -21.13
C LYS A 590 17.32 -15.11 -20.99
N ILE A 591 16.65 -14.84 -19.86
CA ILE A 591 15.33 -15.37 -19.49
C ILE A 591 14.24 -14.35 -19.82
#